data_AF-A0AA36ITT2-F1
#
_entry.id   AF-A0AA36ITT2-F1
#
_cell.length_a   1.000
_cell.length_b   1.000
_cell.length_c   1.000
_cell.angle_alpha   90.00
_cell.angle_beta   90.00
_cell.angle_gamma   90.00
#
_symmetry.space_group_name_H-M   'P 1'
#
loop_
_entity.id
_entity.type
_entity.pdbx_description
1 polymer ?
#
loop_
_entity_poly.entity_id
_entity_poly.type
_entity_poly.pdbx_seq_one_letter_code
_entity_poly.pdbx_strand_id
1 'polypeptide(L)'
;MSFFEKLTKRAQQVDSLLCVGLDPHRSELEEDSAEAAFRFCQRLIEETKDLAAAFKPNCAFFEVYGAKGWEALERTLRLIPEEIPIVLDAKRGDIGSTSEAYAQSAFHTLRCDSVTASPYLGGDGLQPFLKDASKGVWVLCKTSNPGSQDLQALQLPGGEPLYLHVAQLCEQWAKEHKNAGLVVGATDVEAMRKIRAKAPDVWFLSPGIGAQGGDLAAALGAGLRSDGLGMLLPISRGISKAESPRKAAEAFRAEMNACRASIVVDFQKGLEEIPDEPLRTALQDWAQRMNGHMQELRDIVSRGAEAPEAAENPDSQEGEAVASDEQMQSVRDLRNQLVSHRTGKTTEEVEQWADPEESAKEVEELRRVRRQIRYIFGGMLQSLPEAGTLRVDDLISDAGTEMLMQQAAAIA
;
A
#
# COMPACT_ATOMS: atom_id res chain seq x y z
N MET A 1 4.61 7.70 14.72
CA MET A 1 4.21 7.16 13.41
C MET A 1 4.60 5.70 13.38
N SER A 2 3.69 4.80 13.02
CA SER A 2 3.99 3.37 12.85
C SER A 2 4.76 3.10 11.57
N PHE A 3 5.39 1.92 11.47
CA PHE A 3 6.09 1.50 10.26
C PHE A 3 5.19 1.52 9.01
N PHE A 4 3.97 0.97 9.09
CA PHE A 4 3.08 0.92 7.92
C PHE A 4 2.50 2.28 7.54
N GLU A 5 2.33 3.20 8.50
CA GLU A 5 2.02 4.60 8.21
C GLU A 5 3.20 5.29 7.49
N LYS A 6 4.42 5.11 8.00
CA LYS A 6 5.66 5.61 7.39
C LYS A 6 5.81 5.08 5.96
N LEU A 7 5.60 3.78 5.77
CA LEU A 7 5.68 3.12 4.47
C LEU A 7 4.63 3.65 3.50
N THR A 8 3.37 3.78 3.95
CA THR A 8 2.29 4.33 3.12
C THR A 8 2.63 5.75 2.67
N LYS A 9 3.05 6.61 3.60
CA LYS A 9 3.45 7.99 3.31
C LYS A 9 4.63 8.03 2.34
N ARG A 10 5.66 7.20 2.56
CA ARG A 10 6.82 7.16 1.68
C ARG A 10 6.45 6.69 0.27
N ALA A 11 5.71 5.59 0.16
CA ALA A 11 5.28 5.03 -1.11
C ALA A 11 4.48 6.03 -1.94
N GLN A 12 3.63 6.83 -1.29
CA GLN A 12 2.90 7.93 -1.94
C GLN A 12 3.83 9.07 -2.36
N GLN A 13 4.75 9.49 -1.49
CA GLN A 13 5.68 10.60 -1.77
C GLN A 13 6.62 10.34 -2.94
N VAL A 14 7.11 9.09 -3.09
CA VAL A 14 8.00 8.73 -4.21
C VAL A 14 7.29 8.06 -5.38
N ASP A 15 5.95 7.93 -5.29
CA ASP A 15 5.08 7.17 -6.18
C ASP A 15 5.71 5.83 -6.57
N SER A 16 5.94 4.98 -5.58
CA SER A 16 6.73 3.75 -5.76
C SER A 16 6.33 2.68 -4.76
N LEU A 17 6.35 1.43 -5.21
CA LEU A 17 6.29 0.23 -4.37
C LEU A 17 7.63 -0.52 -4.36
N LEU A 18 8.67 0.09 -4.93
CA LEU A 18 9.99 -0.50 -5.03
C LEU A 18 10.64 -0.58 -3.66
N CYS A 19 11.05 -1.77 -3.27
CA CYS A 19 11.97 -1.98 -2.17
C CYS A 19 13.32 -2.42 -2.71
N VAL A 20 14.39 -1.68 -2.42
CA VAL A 20 15.73 -2.03 -2.91
C VAL A 20 16.37 -3.02 -1.94
N GLY A 21 16.70 -4.21 -2.43
CA GLY A 21 17.40 -5.22 -1.66
C GLY A 21 18.88 -4.91 -1.52
N LEU A 22 19.39 -4.95 -0.29
CA LEU A 22 20.81 -4.70 0.02
C LEU A 22 21.46 -6.04 0.39
N ASP A 23 21.78 -6.81 -0.65
CA ASP A 23 22.22 -8.20 -0.56
C ASP A 23 23.65 -8.33 -1.14
N PRO A 24 24.71 -7.95 -0.40
CA PRO A 24 26.10 -7.96 -0.88
C PRO A 24 26.64 -9.38 -1.05
N HIS A 25 26.24 -10.05 -2.13
CA HIS A 25 26.77 -11.37 -2.49
C HIS A 25 28.27 -11.26 -2.75
N ARG A 26 29.06 -12.20 -2.18
CA ARG A 26 30.53 -12.25 -2.34
C ARG A 26 31.00 -12.15 -3.80
N SER A 27 30.23 -12.69 -4.74
CA SER A 27 30.53 -12.66 -6.18
C SER A 27 30.24 -11.33 -6.87
N GLU A 28 29.60 -10.38 -6.19
CA GLU A 28 29.30 -9.03 -6.68
C GLU A 28 30.21 -7.97 -6.06
N LEU A 29 31.11 -8.36 -5.15
CA LEU A 29 32.03 -7.46 -4.47
C LEU A 29 33.37 -7.39 -5.20
N GLU A 30 34.00 -6.22 -5.17
CA GLU A 30 35.38 -6.03 -5.68
C GLU A 30 36.39 -6.88 -4.89
N GLU A 31 36.14 -7.06 -3.59
CA GLU A 31 36.89 -7.93 -2.69
C GLU A 31 35.93 -8.65 -1.73
N ASP A 32 36.28 -9.87 -1.30
CA ASP A 32 35.47 -10.64 -0.34
C ASP A 32 35.69 -10.11 1.10
N SER A 33 35.18 -8.90 1.38
CA SER A 33 35.37 -8.19 2.65
C SER A 33 34.08 -7.50 3.14
N ALA A 34 33.98 -7.32 4.46
CA ALA A 34 32.87 -6.56 5.06
C ALA A 34 32.85 -5.09 4.62
N GLU A 35 34.02 -4.50 4.33
CA GLU A 35 34.12 -3.12 3.86
C GLU A 35 33.59 -2.99 2.42
N ALA A 36 33.90 -3.95 1.55
CA ALA A 36 33.30 -4.00 0.21
C ALA A 36 31.80 -4.24 0.26
N ALA A 37 31.30 -5.07 1.19
CA ALA A 37 29.87 -5.25 1.41
C ALA A 37 29.17 -3.94 1.83
N PHE A 38 29.80 -3.15 2.71
CA PHE A 38 29.33 -1.80 3.06
C PHE A 38 29.31 -0.86 1.85
N ARG A 39 30.42 -0.75 1.10
CA ARG A 39 30.53 0.14 -0.07
C ARG A 39 29.54 -0.23 -1.18
N PHE A 40 29.33 -1.53 -1.39
CA PHE A 40 28.30 -2.04 -2.30
C PHE A 40 26.91 -1.49 -1.91
N CYS A 41 26.54 -1.59 -0.64
CA CYS A 41 25.24 -1.10 -0.18
C CYS A 41 25.15 0.43 -0.21
N GLN A 42 26.24 1.12 0.15
CA GLN A 42 26.34 2.58 0.09
C GLN A 42 26.01 3.08 -1.32
N ARG A 43 26.65 2.51 -2.35
CA ARG A 43 26.38 2.88 -3.76
C ARG A 43 24.90 2.71 -4.12
N LEU A 44 24.32 1.56 -3.78
CA LEU A 44 22.90 1.29 -4.08
C LEU A 44 21.97 2.29 -3.38
N ILE A 45 22.23 2.62 -2.12
CA ILE A 45 21.44 3.62 -1.38
C ILE A 45 21.58 4.99 -2.04
N GLU A 46 22.80 5.45 -2.31
CA GLU A 46 23.06 6.77 -2.89
C GLU A 46 22.39 6.94 -4.26
N GLU A 47 22.38 5.90 -5.09
CA GLU A 47 21.82 5.93 -6.44
C GLU A 47 20.29 5.76 -6.51
N THR A 48 19.65 5.24 -5.45
CA THR A 48 18.23 4.83 -5.53
C THR A 48 17.33 5.37 -4.41
N LYS A 49 17.88 6.09 -3.42
CA LYS A 49 17.10 6.58 -2.26
C LYS A 49 15.90 7.43 -2.64
N ASP A 50 15.94 8.22 -3.70
CA ASP A 50 14.84 9.07 -4.21
C ASP A 50 13.73 8.27 -4.93
N LEU A 51 13.99 7.00 -5.25
CA LEU A 51 13.08 6.10 -5.97
C LEU A 51 12.49 5.01 -5.08
N ALA A 52 13.22 4.66 -4.01
CA ALA A 52 12.89 3.56 -3.11
C ALA A 52 11.78 3.94 -2.12
N ALA A 53 10.76 3.08 -2.04
CA ALA A 53 9.75 3.11 -0.99
C ALA A 53 10.31 2.53 0.33
N ALA A 54 11.29 1.63 0.25
CA ALA A 54 12.00 1.06 1.40
C ALA A 54 13.34 0.44 0.98
N PHE A 55 14.24 0.24 1.93
CA PHE A 55 15.43 -0.60 1.76
C PHE A 55 15.32 -1.88 2.58
N LYS A 56 15.77 -3.01 2.01
CA LYS A 56 15.71 -4.32 2.66
C LYS A 56 17.06 -5.02 2.69
N PRO A 57 17.93 -4.74 3.67
CA PRO A 57 19.13 -5.55 3.88
C PRO A 57 18.77 -6.95 4.38
N ASN A 58 19.36 -7.97 3.77
CA ASN A 58 19.32 -9.34 4.29
C ASN A 58 20.58 -9.59 5.11
N CYS A 59 20.40 -9.80 6.41
CA CYS A 59 21.49 -9.86 7.37
C CYS A 59 22.44 -11.05 7.13
N ALA A 60 21.97 -12.12 6.48
CA ALA A 60 22.80 -13.28 6.18
C ALA A 60 24.04 -12.91 5.34
N PHE A 61 23.92 -11.96 4.40
CA PHE A 61 25.05 -11.54 3.56
C PHE A 61 26.08 -10.69 4.31
N PHE A 62 25.73 -10.20 5.50
CA PHE A 62 26.65 -9.51 6.40
C PHE A 62 27.22 -10.50 7.43
N GLU A 63 26.40 -11.40 7.97
CA GLU A 63 26.78 -12.40 8.97
C GLU A 63 27.96 -13.28 8.54
N VAL A 64 28.12 -13.53 7.23
CA VAL A 64 29.26 -14.31 6.68
C VAL A 64 30.64 -13.68 6.97
N TYR A 65 30.71 -12.41 7.39
CA TYR A 65 31.93 -11.71 7.77
C TYR A 65 32.11 -11.56 9.30
N GLY A 66 31.28 -12.23 10.09
CA GLY A 66 31.32 -12.16 11.56
C GLY A 66 31.07 -10.75 12.09
N ALA A 67 31.78 -10.37 13.17
CA ALA A 67 31.60 -9.07 13.83
C ALA A 67 31.76 -7.87 12.87
N LYS A 68 32.77 -7.92 11.98
CA LYS A 68 32.99 -6.87 10.98
C LYS A 68 31.83 -6.73 10.00
N GLY A 69 31.17 -7.83 9.66
CA GLY A 69 29.96 -7.81 8.85
C GLY A 69 28.79 -7.13 9.55
N TRP A 70 28.63 -7.40 10.85
CA TRP A 70 27.61 -6.75 11.66
C TRP A 70 27.85 -5.24 11.79
N GLU A 71 29.11 -4.83 11.97
CA GLU A 71 29.53 -3.41 11.93
C GLU A 71 29.24 -2.76 10.57
N ALA A 72 29.49 -3.48 9.47
CA ALA A 72 29.17 -3.03 8.11
C ALA A 72 27.66 -2.87 7.89
N LEU A 73 26.84 -3.78 8.42
CA LEU A 73 25.38 -3.66 8.40
C LEU A 73 24.93 -2.41 9.17
N GLU A 74 25.40 -2.21 10.40
CA GLU A 74 25.04 -1.05 11.21
C GLU A 74 25.45 0.27 10.54
N ARG A 75 26.63 0.32 9.92
CA ARG A 75 27.06 1.47 9.09
C ARG A 75 26.16 1.67 7.87
N THR A 76 25.77 0.61 7.18
CA THR A 76 24.87 0.66 6.02
C THR A 76 23.51 1.24 6.40
N LEU A 77 22.94 0.78 7.52
CA LEU A 77 21.64 1.24 8.01
C LEU A 77 21.66 2.74 8.36
N ARG A 78 22.77 3.24 8.92
CA ARG A 78 22.96 4.68 9.23
C ARG A 78 23.00 5.59 7.99
N LEU A 79 23.25 5.06 6.80
CA LEU A 79 23.24 5.85 5.55
C LEU A 79 21.83 6.07 5.01
N ILE A 80 20.85 5.27 5.44
CA ILE A 80 19.49 5.35 4.95
C ILE A 80 18.81 6.56 5.61
N PRO A 81 18.29 7.53 4.84
CA PRO A 81 17.57 8.67 5.39
C PRO A 81 16.40 8.24 6.28
N GLU A 82 16.16 8.97 7.37
CA GLU A 82 15.19 8.60 8.42
C GLU A 82 13.77 8.43 7.86
N GLU A 83 13.38 9.18 6.84
CA GLU A 83 12.08 9.09 6.21
C GLU A 83 11.87 7.80 5.39
N ILE A 84 12.94 7.08 5.04
CA ILE A 84 12.86 5.86 4.23
C ILE A 84 12.74 4.63 5.15
N PRO A 85 11.66 3.85 5.05
CA PRO A 85 11.48 2.62 5.80
C PRO A 85 12.60 1.59 5.57
N ILE A 86 13.02 0.95 6.65
CA ILE A 86 13.98 -0.16 6.65
C ILE A 86 13.29 -1.48 6.99
N VAL A 87 13.50 -2.49 6.15
CA VAL A 87 13.04 -3.87 6.35
C VAL A 87 14.25 -4.78 6.60
N LEU A 88 14.49 -5.15 7.86
CA LEU A 88 15.54 -6.12 8.17
C LEU A 88 15.08 -7.53 7.81
N ASP A 89 15.64 -8.07 6.72
CA ASP A 89 15.33 -9.43 6.32
C ASP A 89 16.20 -10.44 7.07
N ALA A 90 15.70 -10.87 8.23
CA ALA A 90 16.41 -11.72 9.19
C ALA A 90 15.72 -13.05 9.49
N LYS A 91 14.43 -13.19 9.13
CA LYS A 91 13.60 -14.40 9.29
C LYS A 91 13.72 -15.01 10.69
N ARG A 92 13.77 -14.17 11.72
CA ARG A 92 13.95 -14.60 13.11
C ARG A 92 12.73 -15.40 13.58
N GLY A 93 12.96 -16.36 14.47
CA GLY A 93 11.90 -17.18 15.03
C GLY A 93 12.45 -18.00 16.18
N ASP A 94 11.98 -17.71 17.38
CA ASP A 94 12.36 -18.37 18.63
C ASP A 94 11.21 -18.21 19.64
N ILE A 95 11.43 -18.59 20.90
CA ILE A 95 10.46 -18.46 21.98
C ILE A 95 10.89 -17.45 23.04
N GLY A 96 9.91 -16.82 23.70
CA GLY A 96 10.07 -16.06 24.94
C GLY A 96 11.22 -15.05 24.93
N SER A 97 12.16 -15.22 25.87
CA SER A 97 13.28 -14.30 26.08
C SER A 97 14.25 -14.23 24.89
N THR A 98 14.36 -15.28 24.08
CA THR A 98 15.23 -15.25 22.90
C THR A 98 14.64 -14.39 21.79
N SER A 99 13.33 -14.49 21.55
CA SER A 99 12.62 -13.59 20.62
C SER A 99 12.68 -12.13 21.09
N GLU A 100 12.64 -11.86 22.40
CA GLU A 100 12.89 -10.53 22.95
C GLU A 100 14.29 -10.02 22.60
N ALA A 101 15.34 -10.84 22.75
CA ALA A 101 16.68 -10.45 22.38
C ALA A 101 16.82 -10.14 20.87
N TYR A 102 16.12 -10.89 20.00
CA TYR A 102 16.07 -10.57 18.58
C TYR A 102 15.34 -9.26 18.28
N ALA A 103 14.21 -9.00 18.95
CA ALA A 103 13.49 -7.74 18.81
C ALA A 103 14.36 -6.55 19.27
N GLN A 104 15.07 -6.70 20.40
CA GLN A 104 16.03 -5.71 20.89
C GLN A 104 17.15 -5.43 19.87
N SER A 105 17.74 -6.49 19.32
CA SER A 105 18.77 -6.37 18.30
C SER A 105 18.27 -5.63 17.05
N ALA A 106 17.10 -5.99 16.53
CA ALA A 106 16.55 -5.40 15.31
C ALA A 106 16.10 -3.94 15.51
N PHE A 107 15.33 -3.66 16.57
CA PHE A 107 14.62 -2.39 16.73
C PHE A 107 15.38 -1.34 17.54
N HIS A 108 16.25 -1.76 18.46
CA HIS A 108 16.99 -0.84 19.33
C HIS A 108 18.47 -0.73 18.95
N THR A 109 19.15 -1.85 18.73
CA THR A 109 20.58 -1.83 18.34
C THR A 109 20.74 -1.39 16.90
N LEU A 110 20.10 -2.09 15.95
CA LEU A 110 20.16 -1.77 14.53
C LEU A 110 19.23 -0.63 14.12
N ARG A 111 18.26 -0.28 14.98
CA ARG A 111 17.26 0.78 14.75
C ARG A 111 16.45 0.61 13.46
N CYS A 112 16.24 -0.63 13.02
CA CYS A 112 15.37 -0.91 11.89
C CYS A 112 13.92 -0.55 12.22
N ASP A 113 13.14 -0.23 11.19
CA ASP A 113 11.71 0.03 11.35
C ASP A 113 10.89 -1.27 11.36
N SER A 114 11.34 -2.29 10.62
CA SER A 114 10.65 -3.59 10.56
C SER A 114 11.61 -4.77 10.42
N VAL A 115 11.11 -5.98 10.69
CA VAL A 115 11.87 -7.23 10.59
C VAL A 115 11.02 -8.36 10.00
N THR A 116 11.65 -9.27 9.25
CA THR A 116 11.00 -10.52 8.83
C THR A 116 11.08 -11.59 9.93
N ALA A 117 9.98 -12.28 10.19
CA ALA A 117 9.87 -13.26 11.27
C ALA A 117 9.09 -14.51 10.85
N SER A 118 9.50 -15.68 11.37
CA SER A 118 8.86 -16.97 11.12
C SER A 118 7.75 -17.23 12.13
N PRO A 119 6.50 -17.53 11.71
CA PRO A 119 5.40 -17.85 12.62
C PRO A 119 5.41 -19.30 13.10
N TYR A 120 6.39 -20.12 12.67
CA TYR A 120 6.34 -21.58 12.84
C TYR A 120 6.19 -22.02 14.31
N LEU A 121 6.75 -21.25 15.25
CA LEU A 121 6.69 -21.55 16.68
C LEU A 121 5.44 -20.99 17.38
N GLY A 122 4.55 -20.30 16.67
CA GLY A 122 3.32 -19.72 17.22
C GLY A 122 3.38 -18.21 17.44
N GLY A 123 2.23 -17.64 17.82
CA GLY A 123 2.07 -16.20 18.02
C GLY A 123 2.82 -15.65 19.24
N ASP A 124 3.05 -16.46 20.27
CA ASP A 124 3.88 -16.13 21.43
C ASP A 124 5.34 -15.91 21.06
N GLY A 125 5.86 -16.64 20.06
CA GLY A 125 7.18 -16.40 19.48
C GLY A 125 7.29 -15.08 18.72
N LEU A 126 6.18 -14.55 18.18
CA LEU A 126 6.11 -13.27 17.47
C LEU A 126 5.78 -12.08 18.38
N GLN A 127 5.12 -12.33 19.52
CA GLN A 127 4.68 -11.30 20.46
C GLN A 127 5.78 -10.29 20.83
N PRO A 128 7.06 -10.68 21.06
CA PRO A 128 8.11 -9.72 21.39
C PRO A 128 8.39 -8.69 20.29
N PHE A 129 8.10 -9.02 19.02
CA PHE A 129 8.20 -8.10 17.89
C PHE A 129 6.92 -7.26 17.71
N LEU A 130 5.75 -7.85 17.98
CA LEU A 130 4.44 -7.21 17.78
C LEU A 130 4.08 -6.20 18.88
N LYS A 131 4.70 -6.29 20.07
CA LYS A 131 4.40 -5.40 21.20
C LYS A 131 4.63 -3.91 20.93
N ASP A 132 5.60 -3.58 20.07
CA ASP A 132 5.91 -2.19 19.70
C ASP A 132 5.17 -1.84 18.41
N ALA A 133 4.00 -1.21 18.55
CA ALA A 133 3.16 -0.79 17.43
C ALA A 133 3.84 0.26 16.52
N SER A 134 4.95 0.87 16.94
CA SER A 134 5.71 1.78 16.07
C SER A 134 6.52 1.03 15.00
N LYS A 135 6.82 -0.25 15.24
CA LYS A 135 7.63 -1.11 14.35
C LYS A 135 6.76 -1.89 13.38
N GLY A 136 7.37 -2.73 12.54
CA GLY A 136 6.67 -3.62 11.61
C GLY A 136 7.20 -5.06 11.68
N VAL A 137 6.32 -6.03 11.57
CA VAL A 137 6.66 -7.46 11.56
C VAL A 137 6.15 -8.11 10.29
N TRP A 138 7.07 -8.59 9.45
CA TRP A 138 6.75 -9.28 8.21
C TRP A 138 6.76 -10.79 8.43
N VAL A 139 5.58 -11.37 8.59
CA VAL A 139 5.37 -12.79 8.90
C VAL A 139 5.52 -13.65 7.65
N LEU A 140 6.40 -14.65 7.69
CA LEU A 140 6.55 -15.61 6.59
C LEU A 140 5.28 -16.43 6.38
N CYS A 141 4.64 -16.32 5.21
CA CYS A 141 3.37 -17.02 4.90
C CYS A 141 3.51 -17.99 3.73
N LYS A 142 3.75 -17.48 2.51
CA LYS A 142 4.01 -18.30 1.32
C LYS A 142 5.26 -17.79 0.63
N THR A 143 6.39 -18.46 0.81
CA THR A 143 7.68 -18.01 0.26
C THR A 143 7.84 -18.40 -1.21
N SER A 144 8.75 -17.73 -1.92
CA SER A 144 8.91 -17.87 -3.37
C SER A 144 9.76 -19.07 -3.82
N ASN A 145 10.43 -19.77 -2.90
CA ASN A 145 11.31 -20.90 -3.20
C ASN A 145 10.52 -22.21 -3.46
N PRO A 146 11.09 -23.16 -4.23
CA PRO A 146 10.43 -24.45 -4.52
C PRO A 146 10.01 -25.24 -3.26
N GLY A 147 10.87 -25.27 -2.23
CA GLY A 147 10.58 -25.95 -0.95
C GLY A 147 9.45 -25.31 -0.14
N SER A 148 8.82 -24.21 -0.60
CA SER A 148 7.58 -23.71 0.01
C SER A 148 6.46 -24.77 -0.01
N GLN A 149 6.49 -25.71 -0.94
CA GLN A 149 5.50 -26.78 -1.06
C GLN A 149 5.61 -27.83 0.06
N ASP A 150 6.78 -27.96 0.69
CA ASP A 150 7.06 -29.04 1.66
C ASP A 150 6.22 -28.90 2.94
N LEU A 151 6.00 -27.66 3.39
CA LEU A 151 5.23 -27.35 4.60
C LEU A 151 4.06 -26.40 4.33
N GLN A 152 4.29 -25.32 3.60
CA GLN A 152 3.34 -24.21 3.54
C GLN A 152 2.08 -24.58 2.75
N ALA A 153 2.20 -25.49 1.78
CA ALA A 153 1.09 -25.99 0.98
C ALA A 153 0.42 -27.26 1.53
N LEU A 154 0.87 -27.77 2.69
CA LEU A 154 0.23 -28.91 3.34
C LEU A 154 -1.22 -28.58 3.69
N GLN A 155 -2.11 -29.51 3.38
CA GLN A 155 -3.53 -29.37 3.67
C GLN A 155 -3.77 -29.65 5.15
N LEU A 156 -4.36 -28.68 5.85
CA LEU A 156 -4.82 -28.84 7.21
C LEU A 156 -6.12 -29.67 7.25
N PRO A 157 -6.51 -30.21 8.42
CA PRO A 157 -7.85 -30.75 8.60
C PRO A 157 -8.90 -29.70 8.21
N GLY A 158 -9.73 -30.00 7.22
CA GLY A 158 -10.66 -29.05 6.59
C GLY A 158 -10.28 -28.64 5.16
N GLY A 159 -9.12 -29.04 4.65
CA GLY A 159 -8.73 -28.89 3.24
C GLY A 159 -8.23 -27.49 2.86
N GLU A 160 -7.90 -26.65 3.85
CA GLU A 160 -7.23 -25.37 3.63
C GLU A 160 -5.70 -25.56 3.77
N PRO A 161 -4.87 -25.01 2.86
CA PRO A 161 -3.43 -25.10 2.99
C PRO A 161 -2.90 -24.26 4.15
N LEU A 162 -1.82 -24.72 4.80
CA LEU A 162 -1.22 -24.07 5.97
C LEU A 162 -0.94 -22.57 5.77
N TYR A 163 -0.48 -22.16 4.59
CA TYR A 163 -0.19 -20.75 4.32
C TYR A 163 -1.43 -19.84 4.45
N LEU A 164 -2.64 -20.33 4.12
CA LEU A 164 -3.87 -19.55 4.29
C LEU A 164 -4.28 -19.44 5.74
N HIS A 165 -3.99 -20.46 6.55
CA HIS A 165 -4.16 -20.36 8.00
C HIS A 165 -3.21 -19.32 8.60
N VAL A 166 -1.94 -19.31 8.16
CA VAL A 166 -0.97 -18.26 8.56
C VAL A 166 -1.44 -16.86 8.14
N ALA A 167 -2.02 -16.72 6.94
CA ALA A 167 -2.59 -15.45 6.48
C ALA A 167 -3.73 -14.96 7.39
N GLN A 168 -4.62 -15.86 7.83
CA GLN A 168 -5.70 -15.53 8.76
C GLN A 168 -5.17 -15.11 10.14
N LEU A 169 -4.14 -15.79 10.66
CA LEU A 169 -3.50 -15.40 11.91
C LEU A 169 -2.85 -14.01 11.80
N CYS A 170 -2.16 -13.74 10.69
CA CYS A 170 -1.56 -12.43 10.48
C CYS A 170 -2.60 -11.31 10.35
N GLU A 171 -3.75 -11.57 9.72
CA GLU A 171 -4.87 -10.64 9.68
C GLU A 171 -5.39 -10.31 11.10
N GLN A 172 -5.45 -11.30 11.98
CA GLN A 172 -5.81 -11.08 13.39
C GLN A 172 -4.77 -10.23 14.11
N TRP A 173 -3.48 -10.55 13.99
CA TRP A 173 -2.40 -9.76 14.58
C TRP A 173 -2.32 -8.35 14.01
N ALA A 174 -2.62 -8.16 12.73
CA ALA A 174 -2.70 -6.84 12.11
C ALA A 174 -3.84 -6.00 12.69
N LYS A 175 -5.01 -6.61 13.00
CA LYS A 175 -6.11 -5.92 13.67
C LYS A 175 -5.80 -5.58 15.12
N GLU A 176 -5.15 -6.50 15.83
CA GLU A 176 -4.82 -6.35 17.24
C GLU A 176 -3.68 -5.33 17.47
N HIS A 177 -2.58 -5.47 16.73
CA HIS A 177 -1.35 -4.72 16.97
C HIS A 177 -1.07 -3.63 15.93
N LYS A 178 -1.76 -3.64 14.77
CA LYS A 178 -1.59 -2.68 13.66
C LYS A 178 -0.21 -2.64 13.01
N ASN A 179 0.64 -3.62 13.32
CA ASN A 179 2.04 -3.69 12.87
C ASN A 179 2.44 -5.06 12.28
N ALA A 180 1.49 -5.90 11.88
CA ALA A 180 1.76 -7.14 11.17
C ALA A 180 1.55 -7.02 9.65
N GLY A 181 2.52 -7.54 8.89
CA GLY A 181 2.51 -7.69 7.43
C GLY A 181 2.86 -9.12 7.03
N LEU A 182 2.62 -9.51 5.78
CA LEU A 182 2.89 -10.86 5.28
C LEU A 182 4.06 -10.87 4.28
N VAL A 183 4.87 -11.92 4.31
CA VAL A 183 5.80 -12.24 3.21
C VAL A 183 5.13 -13.25 2.27
N VAL A 184 4.87 -12.81 1.04
CA VAL A 184 4.13 -13.58 0.01
C VAL A 184 4.90 -13.52 -1.30
N GLY A 185 5.45 -14.65 -1.74
CA GLY A 185 6.24 -14.76 -2.95
C GLY A 185 5.48 -14.37 -4.20
N ALA A 186 6.07 -13.51 -5.03
CA ALA A 186 5.50 -13.05 -6.29
C ALA A 186 5.47 -14.12 -7.40
N THR A 187 6.05 -15.29 -7.15
CA THR A 187 6.10 -16.41 -8.10
C THR A 187 4.83 -17.28 -8.10
N ASP A 188 3.95 -17.14 -7.10
CA ASP A 188 2.72 -17.93 -6.94
C ASP A 188 1.49 -17.01 -6.88
N VAL A 189 1.06 -16.57 -8.06
CA VAL A 189 -0.04 -15.60 -8.24
C VAL A 189 -1.38 -16.12 -7.69
N GLU A 190 -1.62 -17.43 -7.81
CA GLU A 190 -2.86 -18.03 -7.30
C GLU A 190 -2.89 -18.02 -5.77
N ALA A 191 -1.79 -18.43 -5.12
CA ALA A 191 -1.69 -18.34 -3.67
C ALA A 191 -1.82 -16.88 -3.19
N MET A 192 -1.16 -15.94 -3.88
CA MET A 192 -1.26 -14.51 -3.55
C MET A 192 -2.69 -14.00 -3.59
N ARG A 193 -3.48 -14.35 -4.63
CA ARG A 193 -4.90 -13.96 -4.74
C ARG A 193 -5.72 -14.51 -3.57
N LYS A 194 -5.50 -15.78 -3.19
CA LYS A 194 -6.19 -16.40 -2.06
C LYS A 194 -5.78 -15.75 -0.72
N ILE A 195 -4.51 -15.39 -0.56
CA ILE A 195 -4.01 -14.69 0.63
C ILE A 195 -4.62 -13.28 0.73
N ARG A 196 -4.64 -12.50 -0.37
CA ARG A 196 -5.28 -11.17 -0.42
C ARG A 196 -6.75 -11.23 -0.03
N ALA A 197 -7.48 -12.26 -0.45
CA ALA A 197 -8.87 -12.45 -0.03
C ALA A 197 -9.03 -12.73 1.48
N LYS A 198 -8.05 -13.38 2.11
CA LYS A 198 -8.06 -13.68 3.56
C LYS A 198 -7.53 -12.53 4.42
N ALA A 199 -6.63 -11.71 3.88
CA ALA A 199 -5.98 -10.59 4.56
C ALA A 199 -6.09 -9.33 3.68
N PRO A 200 -7.30 -8.75 3.54
CA PRO A 200 -7.57 -7.70 2.55
C PRO A 200 -6.80 -6.41 2.81
N ASP A 201 -6.57 -6.05 4.08
CA ASP A 201 -5.96 -4.77 4.44
C ASP A 201 -4.45 -4.86 4.74
N VAL A 202 -3.91 -6.08 4.86
CA VAL A 202 -2.52 -6.35 5.27
C VAL A 202 -1.52 -6.03 4.15
N TRP A 203 -0.39 -5.41 4.50
CA TRP A 203 0.70 -5.20 3.56
C TRP A 203 1.42 -6.50 3.23
N PHE A 204 1.79 -6.70 1.96
CA PHE A 204 2.60 -7.83 1.51
C PHE A 204 4.02 -7.38 1.14
N LEU A 205 5.03 -8.06 1.67
CA LEU A 205 6.40 -8.01 1.17
C LEU A 205 6.57 -9.16 0.17
N SER A 206 6.75 -8.83 -1.10
CA SER A 206 6.61 -9.78 -2.20
C SER A 206 7.89 -10.01 -3.00
N PRO A 207 8.84 -10.81 -2.47
CA PRO A 207 10.03 -11.20 -3.22
C PRO A 207 9.69 -12.14 -4.37
N GLY A 208 10.50 -12.12 -5.42
CA GLY A 208 10.44 -13.08 -6.52
C GLY A 208 10.39 -12.45 -7.92
N ILE A 209 10.15 -11.15 -8.02
CA ILE A 209 10.24 -10.42 -9.29
C ILE A 209 11.69 -10.35 -9.78
N GLY A 210 11.88 -10.47 -11.10
CA GLY A 210 13.19 -10.45 -11.75
C GLY A 210 13.88 -11.81 -11.66
N ALA A 211 14.89 -11.94 -10.78
CA ALA A 211 15.81 -13.09 -10.79
C ALA A 211 15.19 -14.46 -10.45
N GLN A 212 13.97 -14.50 -9.92
CA GLN A 212 13.23 -15.75 -9.67
C GLN A 212 12.07 -15.95 -10.65
N GLY A 213 11.93 -15.08 -11.66
CA GLY A 213 10.97 -15.23 -12.75
C GLY A 213 9.51 -14.89 -12.40
N GLY A 214 9.26 -14.20 -11.28
CA GLY A 214 7.91 -13.70 -10.99
C GLY A 214 7.46 -12.66 -12.00
N ASP A 215 6.22 -12.78 -12.47
CA ASP A 215 5.56 -11.82 -13.36
C ASP A 215 5.06 -10.63 -12.54
N LEU A 216 5.59 -9.43 -12.83
CA LEU A 216 5.27 -8.21 -12.08
C LEU A 216 3.80 -7.81 -12.22
N ALA A 217 3.26 -7.81 -13.44
CA ALA A 217 1.90 -7.39 -13.70
C ALA A 217 0.90 -8.36 -13.07
N ALA A 218 1.13 -9.66 -13.20
CA ALA A 218 0.27 -10.68 -12.60
C ALA A 218 0.32 -10.65 -11.06
N ALA A 219 1.50 -10.45 -10.48
CA ALA A 219 1.65 -10.33 -9.03
C ALA A 219 0.95 -9.08 -8.49
N LEU A 220 1.14 -7.91 -9.13
CA LEU A 220 0.45 -6.67 -8.75
C LEU A 220 -1.08 -6.82 -8.87
N GLY A 221 -1.58 -7.41 -9.96
CA GLY A 221 -3.01 -7.65 -10.14
C GLY A 221 -3.63 -8.62 -9.12
N ALA A 222 -2.84 -9.52 -8.53
CA ALA A 222 -3.32 -10.45 -7.50
C ALA A 222 -3.12 -9.94 -6.07
N GLY A 223 -2.11 -9.11 -5.83
CA GLY A 223 -1.66 -8.75 -4.49
C GLY A 223 -1.96 -7.33 -4.05
N LEU A 224 -2.23 -6.39 -4.97
CA LEU A 224 -2.55 -5.01 -4.60
C LEU A 224 -3.86 -4.93 -3.81
N ARG A 225 -3.91 -3.97 -2.89
CA ARG A 225 -5.16 -3.53 -2.28
C ARG A 225 -5.91 -2.63 -3.26
N SER A 226 -7.18 -2.36 -2.95
CA SER A 226 -8.04 -1.48 -3.76
C SER A 226 -7.49 -0.06 -3.91
N ASP A 227 -6.63 0.38 -2.99
CA ASP A 227 -5.97 1.69 -3.04
C ASP A 227 -4.73 1.76 -3.94
N GLY A 228 -4.40 0.67 -4.65
CA GLY A 228 -3.19 0.59 -5.46
C GLY A 228 -1.90 0.54 -4.65
N LEU A 229 -1.99 0.26 -3.34
CA LEU A 229 -0.89 0.03 -2.40
C LEU A 229 -1.00 -1.38 -1.79
N GLY A 230 -0.42 -1.58 -0.59
CA GLY A 230 -0.51 -2.84 0.15
C GLY A 230 0.43 -3.93 -0.34
N MET A 231 1.33 -3.61 -1.27
CA MET A 231 2.46 -4.46 -1.66
C MET A 231 3.75 -3.67 -1.63
N LEU A 232 4.83 -4.31 -1.19
CA LEU A 232 6.19 -3.83 -1.23
C LEU A 232 7.03 -4.86 -1.99
N LEU A 233 7.71 -4.44 -3.04
CA LEU A 233 8.36 -5.34 -4.00
C LEU A 233 9.88 -5.29 -3.86
N PRO A 234 10.50 -6.20 -3.08
CA PRO A 234 11.95 -6.24 -2.92
C PRO A 234 12.63 -6.73 -4.20
N ILE A 235 13.43 -5.86 -4.80
CA ILE A 235 14.28 -6.13 -5.96
C ILE A 235 15.75 -5.99 -5.54
N SER A 236 16.49 -7.10 -5.53
CA SER A 236 17.94 -7.09 -5.24
C SER A 236 18.75 -7.13 -6.54
N ARG A 237 19.00 -8.33 -7.09
CA ARG A 237 19.88 -8.57 -8.24
C ARG A 237 19.47 -7.84 -9.53
N GLY A 238 18.18 -7.54 -9.70
CA GLY A 238 17.70 -6.75 -10.85
C GLY A 238 18.22 -5.31 -10.85
N ILE A 239 18.61 -4.79 -9.68
CA ILE A 239 19.20 -3.46 -9.51
C ILE A 239 20.71 -3.57 -9.32
N SER A 240 21.17 -4.47 -8.43
CA SER A 240 22.59 -4.52 -8.06
C SER A 240 23.52 -4.92 -9.21
N LYS A 241 23.05 -5.75 -10.14
CA LYS A 241 23.81 -6.22 -11.30
C LYS A 241 23.60 -5.39 -12.56
N ALA A 242 22.74 -4.38 -12.50
CA ALA A 242 22.55 -3.49 -13.63
C ALA A 242 23.80 -2.63 -13.83
N GLU A 243 24.08 -2.25 -15.09
CA GLU A 243 25.16 -1.30 -15.40
C GLU A 243 24.94 0.04 -14.69
N SER A 244 23.67 0.46 -14.57
CA SER A 244 23.26 1.59 -13.76
C SER A 244 22.13 1.17 -12.81
N PRO A 245 22.42 1.00 -11.51
CA PRO A 245 21.42 0.75 -10.47
C PRO A 245 20.28 1.78 -10.51
N ARG A 246 20.60 3.07 -10.70
CA ARG A 246 19.59 4.12 -10.86
C ARG A 246 18.62 3.84 -12.00
N LYS A 247 19.12 3.63 -13.23
CA LYS A 247 18.25 3.38 -14.40
C LYS A 247 17.38 2.12 -14.23
N ALA A 248 17.93 1.08 -13.61
CA ALA A 248 17.17 -0.12 -13.30
C ALA A 248 16.04 0.16 -12.28
N ALA A 249 16.32 0.92 -11.22
CA ALA A 249 15.31 1.33 -10.24
C ALA A 249 14.21 2.21 -10.88
N GLU A 250 14.59 3.16 -11.75
CA GLU A 250 13.65 3.99 -12.51
C GLU A 250 12.73 3.13 -13.40
N ALA A 251 13.29 2.15 -14.10
CA ALA A 251 12.54 1.22 -14.94
C ALA A 251 11.54 0.39 -14.13
N PHE A 252 11.96 -0.20 -13.00
CA PHE A 252 11.06 -0.95 -12.12
C PHE A 252 9.93 -0.08 -11.56
N ARG A 253 10.24 1.14 -11.12
CA ARG A 253 9.21 2.08 -10.64
C ARG A 253 8.21 2.41 -11.75
N ALA A 254 8.70 2.73 -12.95
CA ALA A 254 7.85 3.05 -14.10
C ALA A 254 6.93 1.87 -14.48
N GLU A 255 7.47 0.65 -14.51
CA GLU A 255 6.70 -0.57 -14.79
C GLU A 255 5.63 -0.83 -13.71
N MET A 256 6.00 -0.73 -12.43
CA MET A 256 5.04 -0.83 -11.32
C MET A 256 3.91 0.19 -11.43
N ASN A 257 4.22 1.44 -11.76
CA ASN A 257 3.22 2.50 -11.89
C ASN A 257 2.34 2.32 -13.12
N ALA A 258 2.90 1.83 -14.23
CA ALA A 258 2.11 1.46 -15.40
C ALA A 258 1.10 0.36 -15.08
N CYS A 259 1.50 -0.67 -14.34
CA CYS A 259 0.58 -1.73 -13.89
C CYS A 259 -0.46 -1.22 -12.88
N ARG A 260 -0.07 -0.34 -11.95
CA ARG A 260 -1.01 0.29 -11.01
C ARG A 260 -2.06 1.13 -11.74
N ALA A 261 -1.65 1.85 -12.78
CA ALA A 261 -2.55 2.63 -13.63
C ALA A 261 -3.46 1.74 -14.50
N SER A 262 -2.95 0.61 -15.03
CA SER A 262 -3.75 -0.29 -15.85
C SER A 262 -4.87 -0.98 -15.05
N ILE A 263 -4.66 -1.23 -13.75
CA ILE A 263 -5.72 -1.76 -12.87
C ILE A 263 -6.89 -0.77 -12.75
N VAL A 264 -6.63 0.53 -12.80
CA VAL A 264 -7.68 1.58 -12.84
C VAL A 264 -8.41 1.56 -14.19
N VAL A 265 -7.71 1.27 -15.29
CA VAL A 265 -8.28 1.16 -16.64
C VAL A 265 -9.08 -0.14 -16.84
N ASP A 266 -8.62 -1.25 -16.28
CA ASP A 266 -9.34 -2.53 -16.33
C ASP A 266 -10.61 -2.49 -15.48
N PHE A 267 -10.61 -1.70 -14.40
CA PHE A 267 -11.84 -1.33 -13.70
C PHE A 267 -12.80 -0.57 -14.63
N GLN A 268 -12.31 0.39 -15.43
CA GLN A 268 -13.14 1.12 -16.40
C GLN A 268 -13.68 0.21 -17.51
N LYS A 269 -12.89 -0.71 -18.05
CA LYS A 269 -13.37 -1.72 -19.02
C LYS A 269 -14.38 -2.69 -18.40
N GLY A 270 -14.16 -3.09 -17.15
CA GLY A 270 -15.13 -3.88 -16.39
C GLY A 270 -16.47 -3.16 -16.23
N LEU A 271 -16.49 -1.82 -16.17
CA LEU A 271 -17.73 -1.04 -16.23
C LEU A 271 -18.42 -1.19 -17.60
N GLU A 272 -17.67 -1.22 -18.71
CA GLU A 272 -18.22 -1.40 -20.07
C GLU A 272 -18.88 -2.78 -20.29
N GLU A 273 -18.47 -3.79 -19.52
CA GLU A 273 -19.00 -5.16 -19.60
C GLU A 273 -20.25 -5.39 -18.73
N ILE A 274 -20.68 -4.41 -17.92
CA ILE A 274 -21.86 -4.51 -17.05
C ILE A 274 -23.11 -4.72 -17.92
N PRO A 275 -23.83 -5.86 -17.86
CA PRO A 275 -24.93 -6.16 -18.80
C PRO A 275 -26.10 -5.16 -18.76
N ASP A 276 -26.26 -4.48 -17.62
CA ASP A 276 -27.28 -3.47 -17.37
C ASP A 276 -26.86 -2.12 -17.97
N GLU A 277 -27.53 -1.73 -19.05
CA GLU A 277 -27.20 -0.53 -19.83
C GLU A 277 -27.35 0.78 -19.01
N PRO A 278 -28.44 0.98 -18.23
CA PRO A 278 -28.56 2.16 -17.37
C PRO A 278 -27.44 2.30 -16.32
N LEU A 279 -27.07 1.19 -15.65
CA LEU A 279 -26.00 1.19 -14.64
C LEU A 279 -24.62 1.41 -15.28
N ARG A 280 -24.38 0.78 -16.43
CA ARG A 280 -23.18 0.98 -17.24
C ARG A 280 -23.04 2.45 -17.66
N THR A 281 -24.09 3.04 -18.21
CA THR A 281 -24.12 4.42 -18.70
C THR A 281 -23.91 5.42 -17.55
N ALA A 282 -24.53 5.20 -16.39
CA ALA A 282 -24.31 6.05 -15.21
C ALA A 282 -22.86 6.02 -14.70
N LEU A 283 -22.23 4.84 -14.68
CA LEU A 283 -20.85 4.67 -14.23
C LEU A 283 -19.84 5.15 -15.28
N GLN A 284 -20.15 5.03 -16.57
CA GLN A 284 -19.36 5.57 -17.68
C GLN A 284 -19.41 7.10 -17.73
N ASP A 285 -20.60 7.71 -17.63
CA ASP A 285 -20.76 9.17 -17.55
C ASP A 285 -19.98 9.75 -16.37
N TRP A 286 -20.02 9.06 -15.23
CA TRP A 286 -19.24 9.44 -14.06
C TRP A 286 -17.73 9.34 -14.30
N ALA A 287 -17.25 8.23 -14.88
CA ALA A 287 -15.84 8.03 -15.22
C ALA A 287 -15.33 9.05 -16.26
N GLN A 288 -16.16 9.40 -17.25
CA GLN A 288 -15.83 10.34 -18.32
C GLN A 288 -15.76 11.79 -17.82
N ARG A 289 -16.68 12.19 -16.92
CA ARG A 289 -16.60 13.48 -16.21
C ARG A 289 -15.34 13.59 -15.35
N MET A 290 -14.99 12.51 -14.66
CA MET A 290 -13.75 12.43 -13.87
C MET A 290 -12.50 12.55 -14.75
N ASN A 291 -12.50 11.91 -15.93
CA ASN A 291 -11.37 11.99 -16.86
C ASN A 291 -11.25 13.39 -17.49
N GLY A 292 -12.37 14.05 -17.79
CA GLY A 292 -12.42 15.44 -18.23
C GLY A 292 -11.80 16.40 -17.20
N HIS A 293 -12.18 16.29 -15.92
CA HIS A 293 -11.57 17.08 -14.86
C HIS A 293 -10.08 16.77 -14.66
N MET A 294 -9.67 15.50 -14.79
CA MET A 294 -8.25 15.11 -14.73
C MET A 294 -7.43 15.67 -15.90
N GLN A 295 -8.04 15.83 -17.07
CA GLN A 295 -7.41 16.36 -18.28
C GLN A 295 -7.31 17.89 -18.22
N GLU A 296 -8.35 18.57 -17.71
CA GLU A 296 -8.28 19.99 -17.35
C GLU A 296 -7.21 20.27 -16.29
N LEU A 297 -7.09 19.42 -15.26
CA LEU A 297 -6.05 19.54 -14.25
C LEU A 297 -4.64 19.34 -14.85
N ARG A 298 -4.45 18.40 -15.79
CA ARG A 298 -3.17 18.27 -16.52
C ARG A 298 -2.88 19.46 -17.42
N ASP A 299 -3.89 20.04 -18.05
CA ASP A 299 -3.76 21.23 -18.89
C ASP A 299 -3.44 22.49 -18.05
N ILE A 300 -3.95 22.58 -16.82
CA ILE A 300 -3.59 23.63 -15.86
C ILE A 300 -2.15 23.44 -15.35
N VAL A 301 -1.77 22.20 -15.00
CA VAL A 301 -0.40 21.86 -14.55
C VAL A 301 0.64 22.12 -15.64
N SER A 302 0.29 21.88 -16.92
CA SER A 302 1.18 22.15 -18.04
C SER A 302 1.30 23.65 -18.40
N ARG A 303 0.36 24.49 -17.94
CA ARG A 303 0.35 25.96 -18.17
C ARG A 303 0.92 26.78 -17.01
N GLY A 304 1.14 26.19 -15.84
CA GLY A 304 1.53 26.88 -14.60
C GLY A 304 3.02 26.88 -14.25
N ALA A 305 3.93 26.97 -15.23
CA ALA A 305 5.36 27.12 -14.98
C ALA A 305 5.79 28.59 -15.07
N GLU A 306 5.30 29.43 -14.15
CA GLU A 306 5.89 30.72 -13.75
C GLU A 306 5.09 31.24 -12.53
N ALA A 307 5.73 31.34 -11.37
CA ALA A 307 5.12 31.79 -10.11
C ALA A 307 5.85 33.03 -9.56
N PRO A 308 5.13 33.91 -8.84
CA PRO A 308 5.74 34.60 -7.70
C PRO A 308 4.92 34.50 -6.39
N GLU A 309 5.67 34.13 -5.35
CA GLU A 309 5.65 34.45 -3.90
C GLU A 309 4.35 34.73 -3.09
N ALA A 310 4.11 33.79 -2.16
CA ALA A 310 3.80 33.89 -0.72
C ALA A 310 2.98 35.05 -0.11
N ALA A 311 1.90 34.68 0.61
CA ALA A 311 1.40 35.41 1.79
C ALA A 311 0.68 34.46 2.78
N GLU A 312 0.67 34.87 4.05
CA GLU A 312 0.48 34.11 5.30
C GLU A 312 -0.94 33.54 5.55
N ASN A 313 -1.02 32.51 6.41
CA ASN A 313 -2.25 31.81 6.78
C ASN A 313 -2.42 31.79 8.32
N PRO A 314 -3.52 32.32 8.89
CA PRO A 314 -3.88 32.07 10.28
C PRO A 314 -5.09 31.13 10.41
N ASP A 315 -4.99 30.31 11.44
CA ASP A 315 -6.03 29.62 12.19
C ASP A 315 -6.63 28.28 11.72
N SER A 316 -6.31 27.31 12.58
CA SER A 316 -6.91 26.02 12.87
C SER A 316 -8.31 26.12 13.51
N GLN A 317 -9.22 25.21 13.16
CA GLN A 317 -9.94 24.27 14.06
C GLN A 317 -11.04 23.48 13.32
N GLU A 318 -11.62 22.49 14.03
CA GLU A 318 -12.86 21.71 13.75
C GLU A 318 -12.71 20.48 12.81
N GLY A 319 -13.23 19.29 13.07
CA GLY A 319 -14.26 18.78 14.00
C GLY A 319 -15.16 17.82 13.20
N GLU A 320 -15.25 16.51 13.54
CA GLU A 320 -16.01 15.51 12.78
C GLU A 320 -17.52 15.84 12.72
N ALA A 321 -18.03 16.18 11.53
CA ALA A 321 -19.46 16.47 11.30
C ALA A 321 -20.25 15.21 10.90
N VAL A 322 -21.39 14.99 11.57
CA VAL A 322 -22.39 13.95 11.26
C VAL A 322 -23.31 14.47 10.14
N ALA A 323 -23.57 13.64 9.12
CA ALA A 323 -24.40 14.00 7.96
C ALA A 323 -25.84 14.37 8.35
N SER A 324 -26.42 15.37 7.68
CA SER A 324 -27.78 15.88 7.97
C SER A 324 -28.89 14.93 7.51
N ASP A 325 -30.08 15.05 8.11
CA ASP A 325 -31.24 14.22 7.79
C ASP A 325 -31.67 14.31 6.32
N GLU A 326 -31.48 15.45 5.66
CA GLU A 326 -31.75 15.63 4.22
C GLU A 326 -30.79 14.82 3.33
N GLN A 327 -29.51 14.75 3.69
CA GLN A 327 -28.53 13.93 2.96
C GLN A 327 -28.82 12.45 3.11
N MET A 328 -29.32 12.04 4.29
CA MET A 328 -29.78 10.68 4.55
C MET A 328 -31.05 10.34 3.76
N GLN A 329 -31.93 11.32 3.51
CA GLN A 329 -33.14 11.12 2.72
C GLN A 329 -32.84 10.94 1.24
N SER A 330 -31.93 11.75 0.66
CA SER A 330 -31.53 11.62 -0.75
C SER A 330 -30.93 10.24 -1.08
N VAL A 331 -30.17 9.66 -0.13
CA VAL A 331 -29.60 8.31 -0.28
C VAL A 331 -30.68 7.23 -0.22
N ARG A 332 -31.72 7.40 0.61
CA ARG A 332 -32.86 6.48 0.70
C ARG A 332 -33.69 6.50 -0.58
N ASP A 333 -33.89 7.67 -1.17
CA ASP A 333 -34.66 7.83 -2.41
C ASP A 333 -33.94 7.14 -3.58
N LEU A 334 -32.62 7.31 -3.70
CA LEU A 334 -31.81 6.66 -4.72
C LEU A 334 -31.82 5.12 -4.57
N ARG A 335 -31.76 4.61 -3.33
CA ARG A 335 -31.90 3.18 -3.04
C ARG A 335 -33.27 2.65 -3.47
N ASN A 336 -34.34 3.36 -3.13
CA ASN A 336 -35.71 2.92 -3.45
C ASN A 336 -35.91 2.82 -4.97
N GLN A 337 -35.33 3.76 -5.72
CA GLN A 337 -35.35 3.73 -7.19
C GLN A 337 -34.58 2.54 -7.76
N LEU A 338 -33.38 2.24 -7.24
CA LEU A 338 -32.57 1.09 -7.70
C LEU A 338 -33.23 -0.26 -7.41
N VAL A 339 -33.83 -0.43 -6.22
CA VAL A 339 -34.54 -1.67 -5.85
C VAL A 339 -35.86 -1.80 -6.59
N SER A 340 -36.54 -0.68 -6.85
CA SER A 340 -37.73 -0.62 -7.72
C SER A 340 -37.37 -1.13 -9.12
N HIS A 341 -36.25 -0.67 -9.67
CA HIS A 341 -35.78 -1.12 -10.97
C HIS A 341 -35.40 -2.61 -11.01
N ARG A 342 -34.71 -3.10 -9.96
CA ARG A 342 -34.28 -4.51 -9.87
C ARG A 342 -35.45 -5.49 -9.71
N THR A 343 -36.48 -5.10 -8.98
CA THR A 343 -37.59 -5.99 -8.59
C THR A 343 -38.85 -5.81 -9.45
N GLY A 344 -38.90 -4.78 -10.28
CA GLY A 344 -40.07 -4.41 -11.08
C GLY A 344 -41.23 -3.84 -10.26
N LYS A 345 -41.01 -3.61 -8.95
CA LYS A 345 -42.00 -3.02 -8.03
C LYS A 345 -41.91 -1.51 -8.06
N THR A 346 -42.97 -0.83 -7.67
CA THR A 346 -42.98 0.64 -7.53
C THR A 346 -42.14 1.10 -6.33
N THR A 347 -41.65 2.33 -6.36
CA THR A 347 -40.85 2.92 -5.26
C THR A 347 -41.59 2.91 -3.91
N GLU A 348 -42.92 3.07 -3.92
CA GLU A 348 -43.76 2.98 -2.71
C GLU A 348 -43.79 1.56 -2.11
N GLU A 349 -43.80 0.51 -2.94
CA GLU A 349 -43.77 -0.88 -2.49
C GLU A 349 -42.39 -1.29 -1.94
N VAL A 350 -41.32 -0.67 -2.44
CA VAL A 350 -39.94 -0.89 -1.99
C VAL A 350 -39.68 -0.23 -0.65
N GLU A 351 -40.25 0.95 -0.42
CA GLU A 351 -40.07 1.71 0.81
C GLU A 351 -40.68 1.00 2.02
N GLN A 352 -41.76 0.24 1.81
CA GLN A 352 -42.38 -0.64 2.82
C GLN A 352 -41.58 -1.91 3.12
N TRP A 353 -40.63 -2.28 2.25
CA TRP A 353 -39.87 -3.54 2.32
C TRP A 353 -38.48 -3.37 2.92
N ALA A 354 -38.04 -2.13 3.14
CA ALA A 354 -36.70 -1.86 3.64
C ALA A 354 -36.60 -2.15 5.14
N ASP A 355 -36.06 -3.32 5.48
CA ASP A 355 -35.60 -3.61 6.84
C ASP A 355 -34.51 -2.57 7.23
N PRO A 356 -34.71 -1.80 8.31
CA PRO A 356 -33.75 -0.80 8.78
C PRO A 356 -32.36 -1.39 9.10
N GLU A 357 -32.27 -2.64 9.55
CA GLU A 357 -30.97 -3.28 9.86
C GLU A 357 -30.19 -3.69 8.61
N GLU A 358 -30.87 -4.14 7.57
CA GLU A 358 -30.25 -4.53 6.30
C GLU A 358 -29.79 -3.28 5.53
N SER A 359 -30.59 -2.21 5.60
CA SER A 359 -30.24 -0.89 5.07
C SER A 359 -29.00 -0.29 5.76
N ALA A 360 -28.83 -0.50 7.06
CA ALA A 360 -27.66 -0.02 7.80
C ALA A 360 -26.36 -0.73 7.38
N LYS A 361 -26.42 -2.04 7.09
CA LYS A 361 -25.28 -2.82 6.60
C LYS A 361 -24.87 -2.44 5.18
N GLU A 362 -25.84 -2.21 4.30
CA GLU A 362 -25.57 -1.76 2.93
C GLU A 362 -25.06 -0.31 2.88
N VAL A 363 -25.56 0.57 3.75
CA VAL A 363 -25.02 1.94 3.89
C VAL A 363 -23.59 1.92 4.40
N GLU A 364 -23.22 1.00 5.28
CA GLU A 364 -21.83 0.85 5.73
C GLU A 364 -20.91 0.34 4.60
N GLU A 365 -21.40 -0.58 3.75
CA GLU A 365 -20.70 -1.03 2.55
C GLU A 365 -20.57 0.08 1.49
N LEU A 366 -21.61 0.88 1.25
CA LEU A 366 -21.53 2.04 0.34
C LEU A 366 -20.61 3.15 0.89
N ARG A 367 -20.59 3.36 2.21
CA ARG A 367 -19.61 4.24 2.87
C ARG A 367 -18.19 3.70 2.75
N ARG A 368 -18.00 2.38 2.82
CA ARG A 368 -16.71 1.72 2.56
C ARG A 368 -16.26 1.91 1.11
N VAL A 369 -17.13 1.70 0.13
CA VAL A 369 -16.85 1.93 -1.31
C VAL A 369 -16.56 3.40 -1.59
N ARG A 370 -17.34 4.33 -1.01
CA ARG A 370 -17.12 5.79 -1.14
C ARG A 370 -15.80 6.23 -0.48
N ARG A 371 -15.40 5.62 0.65
CA ARG A 371 -14.09 5.81 1.28
C ARG A 371 -12.95 5.28 0.40
N GLN A 372 -13.13 4.13 -0.24
CA GLN A 372 -12.17 3.57 -1.21
C GLN A 372 -11.98 4.50 -2.41
N ILE A 373 -13.08 5.02 -2.99
CA ILE A 373 -13.01 5.98 -4.10
C ILE A 373 -12.32 7.29 -3.66
N ARG A 374 -12.70 7.85 -2.51
CA ARG A 374 -12.08 9.07 -1.97
C ARG A 374 -10.57 8.90 -1.68
N TYR A 375 -10.14 7.68 -1.33
CA TYR A 375 -8.74 7.35 -1.01
C TYR A 375 -7.89 7.07 -2.25
N ILE A 376 -8.44 6.41 -3.28
CA ILE A 376 -7.78 6.17 -4.57
C ILE A 376 -7.46 7.50 -5.27
N PHE A 377 -8.37 8.47 -5.21
CA PHE A 377 -8.21 9.77 -5.89
C PHE A 377 -7.69 10.89 -4.97
N GLY A 378 -7.81 10.76 -3.65
CA GLY A 378 -7.34 11.76 -2.68
C GLY A 378 -5.81 11.90 -2.66
N GLY A 379 -5.08 10.80 -2.86
CA GLY A 379 -3.61 10.84 -2.97
C GLY A 379 -3.11 11.54 -4.24
N MET A 380 -3.91 11.55 -5.32
CA MET A 380 -3.61 12.27 -6.56
C MET A 380 -3.85 13.78 -6.47
N LEU A 381 -4.73 14.22 -5.56
CA LEU A 381 -5.02 15.64 -5.35
C LEU A 381 -4.03 16.32 -4.38
N GLN A 382 -3.38 15.54 -3.51
CA GLN A 382 -2.37 16.04 -2.55
C GLN A 382 -1.01 16.38 -3.19
N SER A 383 -0.81 16.08 -4.48
CA SER A 383 0.40 16.40 -5.24
C SER A 383 0.28 17.69 -6.07
N LEU A 384 -0.83 18.42 -5.96
CA LEU A 384 -0.97 19.76 -6.54
C LEU A 384 -0.31 20.80 -5.62
N PRO A 385 0.44 21.78 -6.16
CA PRO A 385 1.06 22.83 -5.36
C PRO A 385 0.02 23.61 -4.54
N GLU A 386 0.37 23.94 -3.30
CA GLU A 386 -0.44 24.77 -2.39
C GLU A 386 -0.67 26.18 -2.97
N ALA A 387 -1.78 26.35 -3.70
CA ALA A 387 -2.36 27.66 -3.98
C ALA A 387 -3.89 27.53 -3.96
N GLY A 388 -4.50 28.06 -2.90
CA GLY A 388 -5.94 28.25 -2.77
C GLY A 388 -6.68 27.08 -2.14
N THR A 389 -6.90 27.16 -0.83
CA THR A 389 -7.76 26.27 -0.05
C THR A 389 -9.16 26.18 -0.65
N LEU A 390 -9.51 25.01 -1.16
CA LEU A 390 -10.88 24.53 -1.25
C LEU A 390 -10.91 23.20 -0.53
N ARG A 391 -11.46 23.19 0.69
CA ARG A 391 -11.79 21.91 1.33
C ARG A 391 -13.00 21.35 0.59
N VAL A 392 -13.00 20.04 0.40
CA VAL A 392 -14.06 19.33 -0.33
C VAL A 392 -15.45 19.57 0.28
N ASP A 393 -15.52 19.96 1.56
CA ASP A 393 -16.77 20.29 2.23
C ASP A 393 -17.33 21.68 1.82
N ASP A 394 -16.50 22.61 1.35
CA ASP A 394 -16.93 23.96 0.91
C ASP A 394 -17.65 23.93 -0.46
N LEU A 395 -17.38 22.90 -1.27
CA LEU A 395 -18.00 22.67 -2.59
C LEU A 395 -19.43 22.13 -2.52
N ILE A 396 -19.92 21.82 -1.32
CA ILE A 396 -21.19 21.10 -1.12
C ILE A 396 -22.17 21.92 -0.25
N SER A 397 -21.82 23.15 0.15
CA SER A 397 -22.74 24.05 0.87
C SER A 397 -23.30 25.15 -0.02
N ASP A 398 -24.56 25.53 0.21
CA ASP A 398 -25.20 26.65 -0.49
C ASP A 398 -24.45 27.98 -0.27
N ALA A 399 -23.78 28.14 0.89
CA ALA A 399 -22.93 29.29 1.21
C ALA A 399 -21.68 29.38 0.31
N GLY A 400 -21.08 28.24 -0.08
CA GLY A 400 -19.96 28.20 -1.03
C GLY A 400 -20.38 28.62 -2.44
N THR A 401 -21.62 28.30 -2.80
CA THR A 401 -22.21 28.68 -4.09
C THR A 401 -22.53 30.17 -4.17
N GLU A 402 -23.04 30.77 -3.08
CA GLU A 402 -23.27 32.22 -2.97
C GLU A 402 -21.96 33.02 -2.93
N MET A 403 -20.93 32.52 -2.26
CA MET A 403 -19.62 33.19 -2.19
C MET A 403 -18.92 33.23 -3.56
N LEU A 404 -19.04 32.15 -4.35
CA LEU A 404 -18.59 32.08 -5.74
C LEU A 404 -19.37 33.03 -6.67
N MET A 405 -20.70 33.14 -6.47
CA MET A 405 -21.54 34.07 -7.23
C MET A 405 -21.23 35.54 -6.91
N GLN A 406 -20.95 35.87 -5.65
CA GLN A 406 -20.62 37.23 -5.22
C GLN A 406 -19.22 37.68 -5.68
N GLN A 407 -18.23 36.78 -5.70
CA GLN A 407 -16.89 37.10 -6.24
C GLN A 407 -16.90 37.22 -7.77
N ALA A 408 -17.72 36.43 -8.47
CA ALA A 408 -17.90 36.54 -9.91
C ALA A 408 -18.61 37.85 -10.32
N ALA A 409 -19.51 38.38 -9.48
CA ALA A 409 -20.21 39.64 -9.73
C ALA A 409 -19.36 40.90 -9.46
N ALA A 410 -18.26 40.79 -8.71
CA ALA A 410 -17.35 41.91 -8.44
C ALA A 410 -16.22 42.09 -9.48
N ILE A 411 -16.12 41.17 -10.45
CA ILE A 411 -15.10 41.16 -11.53
C ILE A 411 -15.73 41.47 -12.91
N ALA A 412 -17.03 41.74 -12.97
CA ALA A 412 -17.70 42.36 -14.12
C ALA A 412 -17.83 43.88 -13.91
#